data_AF-A0A2G6PYX5-F1
#
_entry.id   AF-A0A2G6PYX5-F1
#
_cell.length_a   1.000
_cell.length_b   1.000
_cell.length_c   1.000
_cell.angle_alpha   90.00
_cell.angle_beta   90.00
_cell.angle_gamma   90.00
#
_symmetry.space_group_name_H-M   'P 1'
#
loop_
_entity.id
_entity.type
_entity.pdbx_description
1 polymer ?
#
loop_
_entity_poly.entity_id
_entity_poly.type
_entity_poly.pdbx_seq_one_letter_code
_entity_poly.pdbx_strand_id
1 'polypeptide(L)'
;MARKLALTITIVIVALVSFLERIGYQESVLALKDSMERRLTTTGVTLASLAAEAISMNFYSFLQEAMATLKEENPDIQFAMIIGSDGMIMAHTEEERTMELFDQKLVSKSTLQWKDHALVYQVPVELGEAENANLMISLSTSFLSKTRTYLIRQSFYKLLSIIGIGFLLSVWLGKRFVQPIVTLSSDAETIASGNLDHQVETRYQDEVGSLASSFEQMRSSLKTRYNEIMTLNKTLDAKVVERTEDLHQTLIKVEEANHKIMDSIHYATTIQKALLPNPGQTASLLADFFAIWQPRDEVGGDIYYINQHQGKVVIVLIDCTGHGVPGALMTMLAMSALNRILSAEDCLDPGQILSRMNVLVKTTLKQQSKDSISDDGLEACACVYDGKARSLSFASARLSAFLVLSGKLLRVKGDRTSIGYRRSKEDFVFTKHDYNLSKGDRLYLFTDGFFEQMAADKNKPFGFKRLQKMLNDLQPLPFKEHKSQIAKTYSDYRGARESQDDVTVLGVLF
;
A
#
# COMPACT_ATOMS: atom_id res chain seq x y z
N MET A 1 30.13 10.87 25.69
CA MET A 1 30.93 9.84 24.98
C MET A 1 32.35 10.32 24.68
N ALA A 2 32.56 11.50 24.07
CA ALA A 2 33.89 12.01 23.73
C ALA A 2 34.91 12.15 24.86
N ARG A 3 34.49 12.62 26.05
CA ARG A 3 35.39 12.71 27.21
C ARG A 3 35.98 11.35 27.61
N LYS A 4 35.19 10.27 27.45
CA LYS A 4 35.64 8.91 27.74
C LYS A 4 36.64 8.42 26.68
N LEU A 5 36.37 8.65 25.41
CA LEU A 5 37.27 8.27 24.30
C LEU A 5 38.63 9.00 24.37
N ALA A 6 38.59 10.31 24.64
CA ALA A 6 39.80 11.11 24.75
C ALA A 6 40.65 10.72 25.98
N LEU A 7 39.99 10.38 27.09
CA LEU A 7 40.66 9.86 28.28
C LEU A 7 41.33 8.51 27.98
N THR A 8 40.64 7.58 27.31
CA THR A 8 41.21 6.28 26.95
C THR A 8 42.41 6.39 26.02
N ILE A 9 42.34 7.26 25.01
CA ILE A 9 43.46 7.50 24.07
C ILE A 9 44.65 8.10 24.83
N THR A 10 44.41 9.08 25.70
CA THR A 10 45.46 9.70 26.52
C THR A 10 46.14 8.67 27.42
N ILE A 11 45.36 7.81 28.09
CA ILE A 11 45.89 6.75 28.95
C ILE A 11 46.78 5.79 28.16
N VAL A 12 46.35 5.34 26.98
CA VAL A 12 47.12 4.42 26.13
C VAL A 12 48.43 5.06 25.66
N ILE A 13 48.40 6.31 25.22
CA ILE A 13 49.59 7.05 24.80
C ILE A 13 50.57 7.21 25.95
N VAL A 14 50.09 7.61 27.13
CA VAL A 14 50.91 7.78 28.33
C VAL A 14 51.56 6.45 28.73
N ALA A 15 50.82 5.35 28.69
CA ALA A 15 51.34 4.02 29.00
C ALA A 15 52.43 3.58 28.00
N LEU A 16 52.20 3.77 26.70
CA LEU A 16 53.16 3.43 25.64
C LEU A 16 54.45 4.23 25.75
N VAL A 17 54.34 5.54 25.96
CA VAL A 17 55.52 6.42 26.11
C VAL A 17 56.29 6.08 27.38
N SER A 18 55.60 5.83 28.49
CA SER A 18 56.25 5.45 29.75
C SER A 18 57.03 4.13 29.61
N PHE A 19 56.50 3.20 28.80
CA PHE A 19 57.18 1.94 28.49
C PHE A 19 58.45 2.16 27.65
N LEU A 20 58.39 3.00 26.61
CA LEU A 20 59.55 3.32 25.77
C LEU A 20 60.65 4.07 26.55
N GLU A 21 60.28 5.04 27.39
CA GLU A 21 61.25 5.76 28.24
C GLU A 21 61.91 4.82 29.27
N ARG A 22 61.17 3.84 29.79
CA ARG A 22 61.75 2.81 30.68
C ARG A 22 62.81 1.97 29.98
N ILE A 23 62.56 1.58 28.72
CA ILE A 23 63.53 0.84 27.90
C ILE A 23 64.79 1.70 27.69
N GLY A 24 64.63 2.94 27.23
CA GLY A 24 65.78 3.84 26.99
C GLY A 24 66.59 4.17 28.25
N TYR A 25 65.93 4.27 29.41
CA TYR A 25 66.60 4.43 30.70
C TYR A 25 67.48 3.21 31.04
N GLN A 26 66.97 1.98 30.85
CA GLN A 26 67.75 0.76 31.12
C GLN A 26 68.99 0.68 30.22
N GLU A 27 68.83 0.99 28.94
CA GLU A 27 69.92 0.97 27.96
C GLU A 27 71.01 2.01 28.30
N SER A 28 70.60 3.23 28.68
CA SER A 28 71.53 4.31 29.07
C SER A 28 72.35 3.98 30.31
N VAL A 29 71.73 3.35 31.32
CA VAL A 29 72.44 2.92 32.54
C VAL A 29 73.43 1.80 32.26
N LEU A 30 73.07 0.85 31.38
CA LEU A 30 73.94 -0.25 30.99
C LEU A 30 75.17 0.26 30.23
N ALA A 31 74.98 1.17 29.26
CA ALA A 31 76.07 1.79 28.51
C ALA A 31 77.04 2.57 29.42
N LEU A 32 76.52 3.27 30.43
CA LEU A 32 77.34 4.02 31.37
C LEU A 32 78.19 3.09 32.26
N LYS A 33 77.63 1.97 32.73
CA LYS A 33 78.38 0.96 33.48
C LYS A 33 79.52 0.37 32.65
N ASP A 34 79.24 -0.05 31.42
CA ASP A 34 80.24 -0.60 30.50
C ASP A 34 81.37 0.42 30.23
N SER A 35 81.03 1.69 30.05
CA SER A 35 82.03 2.76 29.90
C SER A 35 82.92 2.94 31.13
N MET A 36 82.38 2.81 32.35
CA MET A 36 83.16 2.91 33.58
C MET A 36 84.09 1.72 33.76
N GLU A 37 83.61 0.50 33.48
CA GLU A 37 84.41 -0.72 33.51
C GLU A 37 85.62 -0.60 32.58
N ARG A 38 85.40 -0.25 31.31
CA ARG A 38 86.48 -0.08 30.32
C ARG A 38 87.48 1.00 30.73
N ARG A 39 87.01 2.12 31.27
CA ARG A 39 87.90 3.20 31.72
C ARG A 39 88.78 2.74 32.87
N LEU A 40 88.19 2.14 33.91
CA LEU A 40 88.94 1.68 35.08
C LEU A 40 89.95 0.60 34.72
N THR A 41 89.56 -0.35 33.87
CA THR A 41 90.47 -1.40 33.41
C THR A 41 91.64 -0.82 32.63
N THR A 42 91.39 0.16 31.76
CA THR A 42 92.44 0.81 30.95
C THR A 42 93.41 1.58 31.85
N THR A 43 92.89 2.43 32.75
CA THR A 43 93.69 3.22 33.69
C THR A 43 94.50 2.31 34.62
N GLY A 44 93.90 1.24 35.14
CA GLY A 44 94.59 0.29 36.03
C GLY A 44 95.74 -0.43 35.34
N VAL A 45 95.56 -0.90 34.10
CA VAL A 45 96.66 -1.55 33.35
C VAL A 45 97.81 -0.59 33.09
N THR A 46 97.53 0.65 32.67
CA THR A 46 98.57 1.67 32.43
C THR A 46 99.38 1.99 33.69
N LEU A 47 98.71 2.14 34.84
CA LEU A 47 99.39 2.40 36.12
C LEU A 47 100.20 1.20 36.60
N ALA A 48 99.71 -0.02 36.39
CA ALA A 48 100.45 -1.24 36.76
C ALA A 48 101.75 -1.34 35.95
N SER A 49 101.73 -1.02 34.65
CA SER A 49 102.94 -0.94 33.83
C SER A 49 103.93 0.13 34.33
N LEU A 50 103.44 1.33 34.64
CA LEU A 50 104.30 2.41 35.16
C LEU A 50 104.91 2.05 36.52
N ALA A 51 104.14 1.38 37.37
CA ALA A 51 104.61 0.91 38.66
C ALA A 51 105.70 -0.17 38.55
N ALA A 52 105.53 -1.11 37.61
CA ALA A 52 106.52 -2.15 37.36
C ALA A 52 107.90 -1.54 37.02
N GLU A 53 107.90 -0.51 36.18
CA GLU A 53 109.11 0.21 35.77
C GLU A 53 109.73 1.00 36.94
N ALA A 54 108.92 1.74 37.69
CA ALA A 54 109.39 2.56 38.81
C ALA A 54 109.93 1.73 40.00
N ILE A 55 109.28 0.61 40.34
CA ILE A 55 109.73 -0.31 41.41
C ILE A 55 111.05 -0.97 41.01
N SER A 56 111.17 -1.43 39.76
CA SER A 56 112.41 -2.04 39.24
C SER A 56 113.61 -1.10 39.33
N MET A 57 113.38 0.21 39.20
CA MET A 57 114.43 1.22 39.29
C MET A 57 114.66 1.76 40.73
N ASN A 58 113.86 1.35 41.73
CA ASN A 58 113.82 1.89 43.10
C ASN A 58 113.41 3.39 43.21
N PHE A 59 112.57 3.89 42.31
CA PHE A 59 112.09 5.29 42.29
C PHE A 59 110.71 5.43 42.93
N TYR A 60 110.60 5.11 44.21
CA TYR A 60 109.32 5.17 44.94
C TYR A 60 108.73 6.58 45.01
N SER A 61 109.56 7.63 45.01
CA SER A 61 109.10 9.02 44.99
C SER A 61 108.34 9.37 43.71
N PHE A 62 108.76 8.82 42.56
CA PHE A 62 108.07 9.01 41.28
C PHE A 62 106.72 8.28 41.26
N LEU A 63 106.65 7.10 41.86
CA LEU A 63 105.42 6.32 41.96
C LEU A 63 104.38 7.06 42.80
N GLN A 64 104.81 7.65 43.91
CA GLN A 64 103.94 8.48 44.74
C GLN A 64 103.47 9.76 44.01
N GLU A 65 104.33 10.40 43.22
CA GLU A 65 103.97 11.55 42.39
C GLU A 65 102.95 11.15 41.29
N ALA A 66 103.14 10.01 40.63
CA ALA A 66 102.19 9.50 39.65
C ALA A 66 100.81 9.18 40.25
N MET A 67 100.76 8.65 41.48
CA MET A 67 99.51 8.46 42.21
C MET A 67 98.84 9.79 42.56
N ALA A 68 99.62 10.81 42.97
CA ALA A 68 99.09 12.14 43.24
C ALA A 68 98.45 12.76 41.98
N THR A 69 99.16 12.73 40.85
CA THR A 69 98.67 13.23 39.56
C THR A 69 97.40 12.49 39.10
N LEU A 70 97.36 11.17 39.29
CA LEU A 70 96.19 10.35 38.94
C LEU A 70 94.92 10.82 39.67
N LYS A 71 95.02 11.07 40.98
CA LYS A 71 93.90 11.55 41.81
C LYS A 71 93.47 12.97 41.44
N GLU A 72 94.43 13.83 41.07
CA GLU A 72 94.17 15.20 40.64
C GLU A 72 93.43 15.25 39.29
N GLU A 73 93.89 14.48 38.29
CA GLU A 73 93.26 14.46 36.96
C GLU A 73 91.94 13.69 36.93
N ASN A 74 91.74 12.73 37.84
CA ASN A 74 90.57 11.86 37.88
C ASN A 74 89.92 11.91 39.27
N PRO A 75 89.13 12.96 39.57
CA PRO A 75 88.52 13.16 40.88
C PRO A 75 87.49 12.08 41.25
N ASP A 76 87.08 11.24 40.29
CA ASP A 76 86.19 10.11 40.49
C ASP A 76 86.92 8.82 40.90
N ILE A 77 88.25 8.78 40.85
CA ILE A 77 89.05 7.73 41.49
C ILE A 77 88.90 7.89 43.00
N GLN A 78 88.27 6.89 43.62
CA GLN A 78 88.11 6.84 45.06
C GLN A 78 89.47 6.61 45.71
N PHE A 79 90.21 5.60 45.25
CA PHE A 79 91.60 5.40 45.66
C PHE A 79 92.36 4.60 44.59
N ALA A 80 93.68 4.73 44.59
CA ALA A 80 94.60 3.79 43.97
C ALA A 80 95.75 3.50 44.96
N MET A 81 96.21 2.26 45.02
CA MET A 81 97.32 1.87 45.87
C MET A 81 98.09 0.71 45.28
N ILE A 82 99.39 0.66 45.57
CA ILE A 82 100.27 -0.44 45.19
C ILE A 82 100.75 -1.12 46.45
N ILE A 83 100.53 -2.42 46.51
CA ILE A 83 100.81 -3.26 47.67
C ILE A 83 101.92 -4.23 47.27
N GLY A 84 103.02 -4.21 48.03
CA GLY A 84 104.14 -5.14 47.88
C GLY A 84 103.82 -6.56 48.33
N SER A 85 104.75 -7.48 48.09
CA SER A 85 104.60 -8.89 48.47
C SER A 85 104.57 -9.11 49.99
N ASP A 86 105.20 -8.17 50.71
CA ASP A 86 105.24 -8.04 52.17
C ASP A 86 103.95 -7.45 52.76
N GLY A 87 102.99 -7.06 51.90
CA GLY A 87 101.76 -6.39 52.30
C GLY A 87 101.93 -4.89 52.57
N MET A 88 103.12 -4.32 52.38
CA MET A 88 103.37 -2.90 52.59
C MET A 88 102.88 -2.07 51.40
N ILE A 89 102.33 -0.90 51.68
CA ILE A 89 101.91 0.04 50.64
C ILE A 89 103.15 0.76 50.09
N MET A 90 103.42 0.57 48.81
CA MET A 90 104.54 1.21 48.10
C MET A 90 104.19 2.62 47.62
N ALA A 91 102.95 2.84 47.19
CA ALA A 91 102.42 4.14 46.80
C ALA A 91 100.90 4.15 46.92
N HIS A 92 100.32 5.32 47.17
CA HIS A 92 98.87 5.45 47.33
C HIS A 92 98.36 6.84 47.00
N THR A 93 97.06 6.95 46.75
CA THR A 93 96.35 8.22 46.59
C THR A 93 95.72 8.75 47.89
N GLU A 94 95.58 7.93 48.94
CA GLU A 94 94.97 8.30 50.24
C GLU A 94 95.70 7.64 51.43
N GLU A 95 95.87 8.33 52.57
CA GLU A 95 96.59 7.86 53.79
C GLU A 95 96.00 6.56 54.40
N GLU A 96 96.84 5.79 55.12
CA GLU A 96 96.67 4.40 55.64
C GLU A 96 95.27 3.95 56.14
N ARG A 97 94.34 4.85 56.48
CA ARG A 97 93.02 4.54 57.07
C ARG A 97 92.05 3.78 56.15
N THR A 98 92.31 3.68 54.85
CA THR A 98 91.40 3.00 53.90
C THR A 98 91.60 1.48 53.83
N MET A 99 92.63 0.93 54.52
CA MET A 99 93.02 -0.49 54.48
C MET A 99 92.05 -1.46 55.19
N GLU A 100 91.28 -1.01 56.19
CA GLU A 100 90.34 -1.90 56.92
C GLU A 100 89.17 -2.41 56.05
N LEU A 101 88.96 -1.83 54.86
CA LEU A 101 87.78 -2.07 54.04
C LEU A 101 87.93 -3.15 52.95
N PHE A 102 89.14 -3.68 52.72
CA PHE A 102 89.41 -4.57 51.59
C PHE A 102 90.31 -5.76 51.99
N ASP A 103 89.83 -6.99 51.77
CA ASP A 103 90.58 -8.23 52.01
C ASP A 103 91.91 -8.18 51.22
N GLN A 104 93.04 -8.08 51.93
CA GLN A 104 94.39 -7.82 51.39
C GLN A 104 95.00 -9.05 50.71
N LYS A 105 94.20 -9.88 50.03
CA LYS A 105 94.76 -10.98 49.25
C LYS A 105 95.33 -10.46 47.94
N LEU A 106 96.65 -10.59 47.80
CA LEU A 106 97.33 -10.48 46.51
C LEU A 106 96.68 -11.45 45.52
N VAL A 107 96.25 -10.93 44.38
CA VAL A 107 95.56 -11.68 43.32
C VAL A 107 96.52 -11.98 42.18
N SER A 108 96.52 -13.23 41.70
CA SER A 108 97.39 -13.69 40.61
C SER A 108 96.86 -13.37 39.20
N LYS A 109 95.66 -12.80 39.08
CA LYS A 109 95.03 -12.37 37.82
C LYS A 109 94.23 -11.10 38.07
N SER A 110 94.07 -10.27 37.03
CA SER A 110 93.26 -9.07 37.16
C SER A 110 91.80 -9.40 37.46
N THR A 111 91.18 -8.65 38.37
CA THR A 111 89.76 -8.83 38.75
C THR A 111 89.05 -7.49 38.83
N LEU A 112 87.84 -7.42 38.27
CA LEU A 112 86.97 -6.25 38.29
C LEU A 112 85.68 -6.60 39.05
N GLN A 113 85.33 -5.82 40.07
CA GLN A 113 84.16 -6.08 40.90
C GLN A 113 83.39 -4.81 41.25
N TRP A 114 82.07 -4.85 41.07
CA TRP A 114 81.16 -3.86 41.63
C TRP A 114 80.95 -4.14 43.11
N LYS A 115 81.23 -3.14 43.94
CA LYS A 115 80.90 -3.07 45.36
C LYS A 115 79.91 -1.93 45.60
N ASP A 116 79.26 -1.92 46.75
CA ASP A 116 78.09 -1.05 47.03
C ASP A 116 78.28 0.43 46.65
N HIS A 117 79.50 0.96 46.78
CA HIS A 117 79.82 2.36 46.50
C HIS A 117 81.03 2.56 45.57
N ALA A 118 81.54 1.47 45.00
CA ALA A 118 82.83 1.47 44.31
C ALA A 118 82.86 0.43 43.18
N LEU A 119 83.48 0.77 42.05
CA LEU A 119 83.95 -0.21 41.09
C LEU A 119 85.43 -0.41 41.35
N VAL A 120 85.85 -1.61 41.76
CA VAL A 120 87.22 -1.91 42.16
C VAL A 120 87.87 -2.82 41.13
N TYR A 121 89.07 -2.45 40.71
CA TYR A 121 89.90 -3.22 39.80
C TYR A 121 91.25 -3.53 40.48
N GLN A 122 91.61 -4.80 40.54
CA GLN A 122 92.89 -5.28 41.06
C GLN A 122 93.71 -5.88 39.93
N VAL A 123 94.99 -5.52 39.83
CA VAL A 123 95.90 -5.96 38.76
C VAL A 123 97.27 -6.31 39.37
N PRO A 124 97.86 -7.47 39.06
CA PRO A 124 99.23 -7.76 39.45
C PRO A 124 100.23 -6.87 38.68
N VAL A 125 101.29 -6.44 39.36
CA VAL A 125 102.41 -5.68 38.81
C VAL A 125 103.56 -6.67 38.59
N GLU A 126 103.91 -6.93 37.33
CA GLU A 126 104.91 -7.94 36.96
C GLU A 126 106.33 -7.37 37.10
N LEU A 127 107.12 -7.89 38.04
CA LEU A 127 108.47 -7.42 38.40
C LEU A 127 109.55 -8.49 38.09
N GLY A 128 109.54 -9.07 36.89
CA GLY A 128 110.58 -10.03 36.46
C GLY A 128 110.75 -11.22 37.44
N GLU A 129 111.97 -11.43 37.95
CA GLU A 129 112.32 -12.53 38.89
C GLU A 129 112.30 -12.14 40.39
N ALA A 130 111.76 -10.97 40.78
CA ALA A 130 111.67 -10.52 42.18
C ALA A 130 110.22 -10.21 42.63
N GLU A 131 110.04 -10.06 43.95
CA GLU A 131 108.79 -9.97 44.73
C GLU A 131 107.56 -9.36 44.02
N ASN A 132 106.42 -10.07 44.06
CA ASN A 132 105.16 -9.68 43.42
C ASN A 132 104.47 -8.50 44.11
N ALA A 133 104.08 -7.46 43.37
CA ALA A 133 103.23 -6.37 43.87
C ALA A 133 101.86 -6.35 43.16
N ASN A 134 100.83 -5.75 43.76
CA ASN A 134 99.51 -5.56 43.16
C ASN A 134 99.08 -4.10 43.21
N LEU A 135 98.54 -3.62 42.08
CA LEU A 135 97.80 -2.38 42.02
C LEU A 135 96.32 -2.65 42.33
N MET A 136 95.74 -1.86 43.23
CA MET A 136 94.31 -1.79 43.46
C MET A 136 93.82 -0.37 43.17
N ILE A 137 92.88 -0.22 42.24
CA ILE A 137 92.29 1.07 41.86
C ILE A 137 90.75 0.99 41.93
N SER A 138 90.12 2.06 42.39
CA SER A 138 88.68 2.13 42.60
C SER A 138 88.07 3.41 42.00
N LEU A 139 86.93 3.29 41.33
CA LEU A 139 86.08 4.43 40.94
C LEU A 139 84.88 4.56 41.87
N SER A 140 84.57 5.80 42.25
CA SER A 140 83.35 6.10 42.99
C SER A 140 82.11 5.92 42.12
N THR A 141 81.10 5.20 42.64
CA THR A 141 79.79 5.08 41.98
C THR A 141 78.86 6.26 42.28
N SER A 142 79.33 7.26 43.05
CA SER A 142 78.56 8.47 43.40
C SER A 142 78.12 9.29 42.18
N PHE A 143 78.83 9.20 41.05
CA PHE A 143 78.39 9.81 39.79
C PHE A 143 77.16 9.11 39.19
N LEU A 144 77.04 7.78 39.35
CA LEU A 144 75.89 7.02 38.84
C LEU A 144 74.57 7.46 39.50
N SER A 145 74.58 7.79 40.79
CA SER A 145 73.38 8.27 41.49
C SER A 145 72.98 9.70 41.06
N LYS A 146 73.95 10.56 40.77
CA LYS A 146 73.72 11.91 40.20
C LYS A 146 73.14 11.81 38.78
N THR A 147 73.74 11.00 37.91
CA THR A 147 73.26 10.79 36.53
C THR A 147 71.88 10.13 36.50
N ARG A 148 71.62 9.18 37.40
CA ARG A 148 70.29 8.58 37.60
C ARG A 148 69.22 9.63 37.92
N THR A 149 69.51 10.53 38.87
CA THR A 149 68.56 11.58 39.26
C THR A 149 68.31 12.56 38.12
N TYR A 150 69.35 12.88 37.33
CA TYR A 150 69.23 13.71 36.13
C TYR A 150 68.31 13.07 35.08
N LEU A 151 68.51 11.79 34.75
CA LEU A 151 67.69 11.06 33.78
C LEU A 151 66.22 10.97 34.22
N ILE A 152 65.97 10.65 35.50
CA ILE A 152 64.60 10.60 36.05
C ILE A 152 63.91 11.97 35.93
N ARG A 153 64.63 13.06 36.25
CA ARG A 153 64.07 14.41 36.14
C ARG A 153 63.73 14.78 34.70
N GLN A 154 64.56 14.41 33.72
CA GLN A 154 64.25 14.63 32.31
C GLN A 154 63.03 13.82 31.84
N SER A 155 62.95 12.54 32.17
CA SER A 155 61.79 11.70 31.83
C SER A 155 60.50 12.24 32.45
N PHE A 156 60.57 12.81 33.66
CA PHE A 156 59.43 13.48 34.28
C PHE A 156 58.93 14.69 33.46
N TYR A 157 59.83 15.58 33.02
CA TYR A 157 59.44 16.74 32.21
C TYR A 157 58.85 16.36 30.84
N LYS A 158 59.39 15.32 30.18
CA LYS A 158 58.82 14.81 28.93
C LYS A 158 57.43 14.20 29.14
N LEU A 159 57.23 13.45 30.22
CA LEU A 159 55.93 12.88 30.54
C LEU A 159 54.88 13.98 30.77
N LEU A 160 55.26 15.03 31.50
CA LEU A 160 54.39 16.17 31.80
C LEU A 160 53.98 16.92 30.54
N SER A 161 54.90 17.15 29.59
CA SER A 161 54.58 17.85 28.33
C SER A 161 53.62 17.05 27.46
N ILE A 162 53.79 15.73 27.38
CA ILE A 162 52.90 14.84 26.60
C ILE A 162 51.48 14.82 27.18
N ILE A 163 51.35 14.77 28.51
CA ILE A 163 50.05 14.86 29.19
C ILE A 163 49.39 16.22 28.86
N GLY A 164 50.15 17.31 28.92
CA GLY A 164 49.65 18.65 28.59
C GLY A 164 49.15 18.77 27.15
N ILE A 165 49.92 18.28 26.18
CA ILE A 165 49.55 18.28 24.76
C ILE A 165 48.30 17.41 24.54
N GLY A 166 48.25 16.23 25.14
CA GLY A 166 47.10 15.33 25.06
C GLY A 166 45.82 15.97 25.60
N PHE A 167 45.91 16.69 26.73
CA PHE A 167 44.78 17.42 27.29
C PHE A 167 44.29 18.54 26.36
N LEU A 168 45.20 19.35 25.81
CA LEU A 168 44.84 20.41 24.86
C LEU A 168 44.21 19.86 23.58
N LEU A 169 44.78 18.79 23.03
CA LEU A 169 44.25 18.12 21.85
C LEU A 169 42.86 17.55 22.10
N SER A 170 42.63 16.95 23.27
CA SER A 170 41.31 16.45 23.70
C SER A 170 40.27 17.57 23.75
N VAL A 171 40.61 18.72 24.34
CA VAL A 171 39.71 19.88 24.39
C VAL A 171 39.43 20.41 22.98
N TRP A 172 40.44 20.48 22.13
CA TRP A 172 40.32 20.93 20.74
C TRP A 172 39.40 20.01 19.92
N LEU A 173 39.62 18.70 19.96
CA LEU A 173 38.77 17.70 19.29
C LEU A 173 37.32 17.74 19.80
N GLY A 174 37.15 17.90 21.11
CA GLY A 174 35.83 18.02 21.73
C GLY A 174 35.04 19.22 21.21
N LYS A 175 35.68 20.38 21.11
CA LYS A 175 35.05 21.60 20.59
C LYS A 175 34.87 21.59 19.08
N ARG A 176 35.83 21.03 18.33
CA ARG A 176 35.82 21.07 16.87
C ARG A 176 34.86 20.07 16.23
N PHE A 177 34.72 18.86 16.80
CA PHE A 177 33.95 17.79 16.16
C PHE A 177 32.79 17.30 17.02
N VAL A 178 33.03 17.04 18.30
CA VAL A 178 32.04 16.34 19.14
C VAL A 178 30.84 17.22 19.43
N GLN A 179 31.06 18.44 19.90
CA GLN A 179 29.98 19.34 20.30
C GLN A 179 29.02 19.63 19.13
N PRO A 180 29.50 19.98 17.91
CA PRO A 180 28.63 20.15 16.74
C PRO A 180 27.77 18.92 16.42
N ILE A 181 28.34 17.72 16.48
CA ILE A 181 27.61 16.47 16.21
C ILE A 181 26.53 16.23 17.26
N VAL A 182 26.83 16.48 18.55
CA VAL A 182 25.84 16.33 19.63
C VAL A 182 24.71 17.33 19.48
N THR A 183 25.00 18.59 19.13
CA THR A 183 23.97 19.60 18.86
C THR A 183 23.09 19.18 17.68
N LEU A 184 23.69 18.77 16.57
CA LEU A 184 22.95 18.31 15.39
C LEU A 184 22.06 17.09 15.70
N SER A 185 22.52 16.17 16.56
CA SER A 185 21.72 15.05 17.04
C SER A 185 20.51 15.52 17.85
N SER A 186 20.68 16.53 18.72
CA SER A 186 19.59 17.10 19.51
C SER A 186 18.59 17.88 18.64
N ASP A 187 19.07 18.59 17.61
CA ASP A 187 18.22 19.27 16.64
C ASP A 187 17.36 18.25 15.89
N ALA A 188 17.94 17.10 15.53
CA ALA A 188 17.22 16.03 14.87
C ALA A 188 16.12 15.41 15.73
N GLU A 189 16.36 15.20 17.03
CA GLU A 189 15.31 14.77 17.98
C GLU A 189 14.17 15.79 18.08
N THR A 190 14.50 17.08 18.11
CA THR A 190 13.51 18.17 18.16
C THR A 190 12.62 18.17 16.92
N ILE A 191 13.21 18.04 15.73
CA ILE A 191 12.48 17.94 14.46
C ILE A 191 11.63 16.67 14.40
N ALA A 192 12.17 15.53 14.85
CA ALA A 192 11.45 14.26 14.91
C ALA A 192 10.24 14.29 15.85
N SER A 193 10.28 15.13 16.90
CA SER A 193 9.13 15.36 17.79
C SER A 193 8.00 16.19 17.17
N GLY A 194 8.18 16.69 15.94
CA GLY A 194 7.18 17.44 15.18
C GLY A 194 7.39 18.96 15.15
N ASN A 195 8.41 19.48 15.85
CA ASN A 195 8.74 20.90 15.80
C ASN A 195 9.60 21.24 14.58
N LEU A 196 8.93 21.45 13.44
CA LEU A 196 9.57 21.89 12.21
C LEU A 196 9.93 23.38 12.21
N ASP A 197 9.64 24.17 13.25
CA ASP A 197 10.06 25.57 13.33
C ASP A 197 11.50 25.76 13.84
N HIS A 198 12.06 24.74 14.48
CA HIS A 198 13.43 24.74 15.00
C HIS A 198 14.47 24.71 13.86
N GLN A 199 15.26 25.77 13.71
CA GLN A 199 16.28 25.85 12.67
C GLN A 199 17.58 25.17 13.10
N VAL A 200 18.17 24.40 12.19
CA VAL A 200 19.47 23.74 12.42
C VAL A 200 20.59 24.75 12.19
N GLU A 201 21.53 24.87 13.13
CA GLU A 201 22.66 25.80 12.97
C GLU A 201 23.70 25.28 11.95
N THR A 202 24.02 26.08 10.93
CA THR A 202 24.90 25.69 9.80
C THR A 202 26.24 26.43 9.77
N ARG A 203 26.75 26.86 10.94
CA ARG A 203 27.91 27.78 11.02
C ARG A 203 29.26 27.18 10.60
N TYR A 204 29.38 25.86 10.50
CA TYR A 204 30.64 25.18 10.21
C TYR A 204 30.88 25.06 8.70
N GLN A 205 32.13 25.16 8.26
CA GLN A 205 32.53 25.06 6.84
C GLN A 205 33.28 23.74 6.52
N ASP A 206 33.08 22.72 7.34
CA ASP A 206 33.64 21.38 7.16
C ASP A 206 32.53 20.36 6.83
N GLU A 207 32.85 19.08 6.84
CA GLU A 207 31.92 17.99 6.54
C GLU A 207 30.72 17.98 7.49
N VAL A 208 30.92 18.37 8.76
CA VAL A 208 29.83 18.47 9.74
C VAL A 208 28.90 19.63 9.39
N GLY A 209 29.47 20.75 8.94
CA GLY A 209 28.70 21.88 8.39
C GLY A 209 27.88 21.52 7.15
N SER A 210 28.47 20.77 6.22
CA SER A 210 27.75 20.28 5.03
C SER A 210 26.58 19.36 5.39
N LEU A 211 26.77 18.48 6.38
CA LEU A 211 25.71 17.63 6.91
C LEU A 211 24.59 18.46 7.58
N ALA A 212 24.94 19.45 8.40
CA ALA A 212 23.98 20.35 9.03
C ALA A 212 23.15 21.12 7.99
N SER A 213 23.79 21.61 6.92
CA SER A 213 23.11 22.29 5.80
C SER A 213 22.14 21.36 5.05
N SER A 214 22.56 20.14 4.75
CA SER A 214 21.71 19.14 4.10
C SER A 214 20.49 18.78 4.98
N PHE A 215 20.71 18.71 6.29
CA PHE A 215 19.65 18.43 7.26
C PHE A 215 18.67 19.61 7.39
N GLU A 216 19.15 20.84 7.40
CA GLU A 216 18.31 22.05 7.38
C GLU A 216 17.44 22.12 6.12
N GLN A 217 18.00 21.77 4.96
CA GLN A 217 17.25 21.71 3.70
C GLN A 217 16.13 20.66 3.76
N MET A 218 16.39 19.49 4.37
CA MET A 218 15.40 18.45 4.59
C MET A 218 14.27 18.94 5.50
N ARG A 219 14.61 19.53 6.66
CA ARG A 219 13.64 20.11 7.60
C ARG A 219 12.76 21.17 6.92
N SER A 220 13.36 22.10 6.20
CA SER A 220 12.65 23.16 5.48
C SER A 220 11.67 22.58 4.44
N SER A 221 12.11 21.57 3.69
CA SER A 221 11.26 20.86 2.71
C SER A 221 10.08 20.15 3.39
N LEU A 222 10.31 19.50 4.54
CA LEU A 222 9.24 18.87 5.32
C LEU A 222 8.21 19.90 5.81
N LYS A 223 8.66 21.06 6.30
CA LYS A 223 7.77 22.15 6.74
C LYS A 223 6.87 22.64 5.62
N THR A 224 7.44 22.89 4.44
CA THR A 224 6.68 23.33 3.26
C THR A 224 5.64 22.30 2.85
N ARG A 225 6.03 21.02 2.74
CA ARG A 225 5.08 19.93 2.39
C ARG A 225 3.97 19.77 3.41
N TYR A 226 4.28 19.91 4.70
CA TYR A 226 3.28 19.84 5.76
C TYR A 226 2.22 20.95 5.60
N ASN A 227 2.65 22.18 5.32
CA ASN A 227 1.75 23.31 5.09
C ASN A 227 0.91 23.14 3.81
N GLU A 228 1.50 22.60 2.74
CA GLU A 228 0.77 22.26 1.51
C GLU A 228 -0.31 21.21 1.77
N ILE A 229 0.02 20.12 2.47
CA ILE A 229 -0.95 19.07 2.85
C ILE A 229 -2.08 19.65 3.70
N MET A 230 -1.77 20.51 4.66
CA MET A 230 -2.79 21.15 5.51
C MET A 230 -3.73 22.03 4.68
N THR A 231 -3.20 22.77 3.70
CA THR A 231 -3.99 23.61 2.80
C THR A 231 -4.88 22.75 1.89
N LEU A 232 -4.31 21.70 1.30
CA LEU A 232 -5.04 20.75 0.45
C LEU A 232 -6.16 20.06 1.22
N ASN A 233 -5.92 19.59 2.45
CA ASN A 233 -6.95 18.98 3.29
C ASN A 233 -8.11 19.95 3.55
N LYS A 234 -7.83 21.21 3.91
CA LYS A 234 -8.88 22.23 4.09
C LYS A 234 -9.70 22.47 2.83
N THR A 235 -9.05 22.56 1.67
CA THR A 235 -9.74 22.74 0.39
C THR A 235 -10.55 21.50 0.01
N LEU A 236 -10.02 20.31 0.27
CA LEU A 236 -10.70 19.05 0.01
C LEU A 236 -11.95 18.91 0.88
N ASP A 237 -11.85 19.20 2.18
CA ASP A 237 -12.98 19.17 3.10
C ASP A 237 -14.09 20.13 2.64
N ALA A 238 -13.74 21.36 2.27
CA ALA A 238 -14.70 22.32 1.74
C ALA A 238 -15.39 21.81 0.45
N LYS A 239 -14.62 21.19 -0.46
CA LYS A 239 -15.14 20.64 -1.71
C LYS A 239 -16.00 19.40 -1.48
N VAL A 240 -15.69 18.57 -0.49
CA VAL A 240 -16.52 17.42 -0.11
C VAL A 240 -17.87 17.89 0.42
N VAL A 241 -17.89 18.93 1.27
CA VAL A 241 -19.13 19.53 1.77
C VAL A 241 -19.97 20.08 0.62
N GLU A 242 -19.38 20.90 -0.25
CA GLU A 242 -20.05 21.46 -1.43
C GLU A 242 -20.64 20.37 -2.33
N ARG A 243 -19.85 19.34 -2.65
CA ARG A 243 -20.30 18.24 -3.53
C ARG A 243 -21.36 17.36 -2.90
N THR A 244 -21.31 17.18 -1.58
CA THR A 244 -22.33 16.42 -0.86
C THR A 244 -23.66 17.16 -0.87
N GLU A 245 -23.64 18.48 -0.72
CA GLU A 245 -24.85 19.31 -0.81
C GLU A 245 -25.42 19.33 -2.24
N ASP A 246 -24.58 19.55 -3.26
CA ASP A 246 -25.00 19.49 -4.67
C ASP A 246 -25.65 18.15 -5.03
N LEU A 247 -25.05 17.05 -4.55
CA LEU A 247 -25.58 15.71 -4.75
C LEU A 247 -26.94 15.54 -4.08
N HIS A 248 -27.08 16.02 -2.84
CA HIS A 248 -28.35 15.97 -2.12
C HIS A 248 -29.45 16.75 -2.84
N GLN A 249 -29.17 17.97 -3.30
CA GLN A 249 -30.10 18.78 -4.08
C GLN A 249 -30.49 18.11 -5.41
N THR A 250 -29.54 17.43 -6.05
CA THR A 250 -29.81 16.68 -7.28
C THR A 250 -30.71 15.48 -7.02
N LEU A 251 -30.49 14.75 -5.92
CA LEU A 251 -31.33 13.62 -5.53
C LEU A 251 -32.79 14.05 -5.28
N ILE A 252 -33.00 15.15 -4.56
CA ILE A 252 -34.34 15.70 -4.32
C ILE A 252 -35.04 16.01 -5.65
N LYS A 253 -34.37 16.69 -6.58
CA LYS A 253 -34.94 17.02 -7.89
C LYS A 253 -35.30 15.79 -8.72
N VAL A 254 -34.46 14.74 -8.67
CA VAL A 254 -34.73 13.47 -9.36
C VAL A 254 -35.93 12.76 -8.75
N GLU A 255 -36.02 12.72 -7.42
CA GLU A 255 -37.13 12.10 -6.70
C GLU A 255 -38.46 12.82 -7.00
N GLU A 256 -38.47 14.16 -6.94
CA GLU A 256 -39.64 14.97 -7.30
C GLU A 256 -40.07 14.78 -8.76
N ALA A 257 -39.12 14.70 -9.69
CA ALA A 257 -39.40 14.46 -11.09
C ALA A 257 -39.99 13.06 -11.31
N ASN A 258 -39.42 12.03 -10.69
CA ASN A 258 -39.92 10.66 -10.74
C ASN A 258 -41.32 10.54 -10.14
N HIS A 259 -41.58 11.19 -9.00
CA HIS A 259 -42.91 11.21 -8.40
C HIS A 259 -43.95 11.78 -9.36
N LYS A 260 -43.68 12.93 -10.00
CA LYS A 260 -44.59 13.54 -10.99
C LYS A 260 -44.83 12.67 -12.21
N ILE A 261 -43.79 11.98 -12.69
CA ILE A 261 -43.91 11.03 -13.82
C ILE A 261 -44.80 9.84 -13.40
N MET A 262 -44.55 9.27 -12.23
CA MET A 262 -45.35 8.15 -11.72
C MET A 262 -46.81 8.55 -11.49
N ASP A 263 -47.09 9.73 -10.93
CA ASP A 263 -48.46 10.23 -10.79
C ASP A 263 -49.18 10.32 -12.14
N SER A 264 -48.47 10.80 -13.17
CA SER A 264 -49.01 10.90 -14.54
C SER A 264 -49.30 9.53 -15.15
N ILE A 265 -48.45 8.53 -14.88
CA ILE A 265 -48.63 7.15 -15.34
C ILE A 265 -49.80 6.48 -14.59
N HIS A 266 -49.94 6.69 -13.28
CA HIS A 266 -51.08 6.18 -12.50
C HIS A 266 -52.39 6.80 -12.98
N TYR A 267 -52.38 8.08 -13.34
CA TYR A 267 -53.53 8.74 -13.94
C TYR A 267 -53.88 8.12 -15.30
N ALA A 268 -52.90 7.88 -16.17
CA ALA A 268 -53.09 7.17 -17.43
C ALA A 268 -53.65 5.75 -17.22
N THR A 269 -53.20 5.04 -16.19
CA THR A 269 -53.70 3.71 -15.78
C THR A 269 -55.18 3.78 -15.43
N THR A 270 -55.60 4.82 -14.70
CA THR A 270 -57.00 5.04 -14.34
C THR A 270 -57.86 5.24 -15.59
N ILE A 271 -57.39 6.04 -16.54
CA ILE A 271 -58.07 6.26 -17.83
C ILE A 271 -58.18 4.94 -18.60
N GLN A 272 -57.09 4.20 -18.76
CA GLN A 272 -57.09 2.95 -19.52
C GLN A 272 -58.01 1.90 -18.90
N LYS A 273 -57.99 1.74 -17.57
CA LYS A 273 -58.91 0.84 -16.85
C LYS A 273 -60.38 1.25 -17.01
N ALA A 274 -60.67 2.55 -17.09
CA ALA A 274 -62.03 3.04 -17.31
C ALA A 274 -62.57 2.72 -18.72
N LEU A 275 -61.69 2.45 -19.70
CA LEU A 275 -62.08 2.00 -21.04
C LEU A 275 -62.38 0.50 -21.11
N LEU A 276 -61.97 -0.28 -20.11
CA LEU A 276 -62.23 -1.73 -20.08
C LEU A 276 -63.72 -2.00 -19.77
N PRO A 277 -64.29 -3.09 -20.32
CA PRO A 277 -65.67 -3.48 -20.06
C PRO A 277 -65.96 -3.66 -18.57
N ASN A 278 -67.09 -3.10 -18.11
CA ASN A 278 -67.57 -3.29 -16.75
C ASN A 278 -68.03 -4.75 -16.54
N PRO A 279 -67.40 -5.53 -15.64
CA PRO A 279 -67.73 -6.94 -15.44
C PRO A 279 -69.21 -7.21 -15.15
N GLY A 280 -69.88 -6.30 -14.43
CA GLY A 280 -71.31 -6.44 -14.10
C GLY A 280 -72.22 -6.32 -15.32
N GLN A 281 -71.88 -5.44 -16.28
CA GLN A 281 -72.63 -5.29 -17.53
C GLN A 281 -72.35 -6.44 -18.50
N THR A 282 -71.12 -6.92 -18.54
CA THR A 282 -70.73 -8.04 -19.42
C THR A 282 -71.31 -9.38 -18.96
N ALA A 283 -71.48 -9.59 -17.66
CA ALA A 283 -71.97 -10.85 -17.09
C ALA A 283 -73.39 -11.23 -17.57
N SER A 284 -74.23 -10.26 -17.94
CA SER A 284 -75.57 -10.53 -18.48
C SER A 284 -75.60 -10.85 -19.98
N LEU A 285 -74.49 -10.64 -20.70
CA LEU A 285 -74.45 -10.77 -22.16
C LEU A 285 -74.13 -12.19 -22.65
N LEU A 286 -73.42 -12.97 -21.82
CA LEU A 286 -72.84 -14.27 -22.18
C LEU A 286 -73.19 -15.29 -21.08
N ALA A 287 -73.05 -16.59 -21.37
CA ALA A 287 -73.34 -17.62 -20.36
C ALA A 287 -72.32 -17.58 -19.21
N ASP A 288 -71.04 -17.41 -19.54
CA ASP A 288 -69.96 -17.10 -18.59
C ASP A 288 -68.78 -16.46 -19.35
N PHE A 289 -67.99 -15.64 -18.66
CA PHE A 289 -66.87 -14.89 -19.25
C PHE A 289 -65.77 -14.63 -18.23
N PHE A 290 -64.51 -14.64 -18.68
CA PHE A 290 -63.41 -14.06 -17.94
C PHE A 290 -62.43 -13.29 -18.82
N ALA A 291 -61.80 -12.29 -18.22
CA ALA A 291 -60.61 -11.63 -18.73
C ALA A 291 -59.44 -11.78 -17.75
N ILE A 292 -58.26 -12.01 -18.30
CA ILE A 292 -56.97 -11.74 -17.68
C ILE A 292 -56.39 -10.60 -18.52
N TRP A 293 -56.16 -9.44 -17.91
CA TRP A 293 -55.53 -8.29 -18.54
C TRP A 293 -54.41 -7.84 -17.62
N GLN A 294 -53.17 -8.00 -18.09
CA GLN A 294 -51.96 -7.78 -17.34
C GLN A 294 -50.99 -6.99 -18.23
N PRO A 295 -50.99 -5.65 -18.14
CA PRO A 295 -49.99 -4.85 -18.81
C PRO A 295 -48.58 -5.19 -18.29
N ARG A 296 -47.57 -5.01 -19.13
CA ARG A 296 -46.17 -5.25 -18.81
C ARG A 296 -45.65 -4.21 -17.82
N ASP A 297 -45.98 -2.96 -18.09
CA ASP A 297 -45.73 -1.80 -17.23
C ASP A 297 -47.06 -1.44 -16.49
N GLU A 298 -47.23 -0.22 -15.97
CA GLU A 298 -48.49 0.21 -15.35
C GLU A 298 -49.66 0.35 -16.36
N VAL A 299 -49.32 0.62 -17.62
CA VAL A 299 -50.23 0.72 -18.78
C VAL A 299 -49.67 -0.08 -19.94
N GLY A 300 -50.53 -0.53 -20.86
CA GLY A 300 -50.14 -1.41 -21.97
C GLY A 300 -50.73 -1.06 -23.33
N GLY A 301 -50.25 -1.72 -24.39
CA GLY A 301 -50.78 -1.73 -25.76
C GLY A 301 -51.98 -2.67 -25.96
N ASP A 302 -52.27 -3.53 -24.99
CA ASP A 302 -53.41 -4.43 -25.03
C ASP A 302 -54.71 -3.78 -24.52
N ILE A 303 -55.81 -4.01 -25.23
CA ILE A 303 -57.16 -3.68 -24.76
C ILE A 303 -58.21 -4.65 -25.30
N TYR A 304 -59.31 -4.81 -24.58
CA TYR A 304 -60.45 -5.60 -25.06
C TYR A 304 -61.76 -4.84 -24.92
N TYR A 305 -62.74 -5.25 -25.75
CA TYR A 305 -64.07 -4.68 -25.83
C TYR A 305 -65.10 -5.78 -25.81
N ILE A 306 -66.13 -5.65 -24.96
CA ILE A 306 -67.29 -6.54 -24.98
C ILE A 306 -68.54 -5.73 -24.69
N ASN A 307 -69.45 -5.67 -25.66
CA ASN A 307 -70.73 -5.01 -25.48
C ASN A 307 -71.80 -5.58 -26.44
N GLN A 308 -73.06 -5.28 -26.17
CA GLN A 308 -74.17 -5.67 -27.01
C GLN A 308 -74.53 -4.57 -28.01
N HIS A 309 -74.68 -4.94 -29.27
CA HIS A 309 -75.12 -4.08 -30.36
C HIS A 309 -76.20 -4.79 -31.18
N GLN A 310 -77.36 -4.15 -31.34
CA GLN A 310 -78.51 -4.71 -32.07
C GLN A 310 -78.89 -6.15 -31.66
N GLY A 311 -78.79 -6.47 -30.37
CA GLY A 311 -79.10 -7.79 -29.84
C GLY A 311 -78.00 -8.83 -29.97
N LYS A 312 -76.89 -8.53 -30.66
CA LYS A 312 -75.70 -9.39 -30.79
C LYS A 312 -74.59 -8.93 -29.87
N VAL A 313 -73.74 -9.84 -29.40
CA VAL A 313 -72.59 -9.52 -28.55
C VAL A 313 -71.35 -9.37 -29.40
N VAL A 314 -70.71 -8.21 -29.35
CA VAL A 314 -69.45 -7.92 -30.04
C VAL A 314 -68.31 -8.09 -29.03
N ILE A 315 -67.33 -8.92 -29.37
CA ILE A 315 -66.13 -9.20 -28.57
C ILE A 315 -64.92 -8.85 -29.42
N VAL A 316 -64.08 -7.92 -28.97
CA VAL A 316 -62.85 -7.53 -29.68
C VAL A 316 -61.67 -7.60 -28.72
N LEU A 317 -60.57 -8.19 -29.18
CA LEU A 317 -59.27 -8.11 -28.52
C LEU A 317 -58.32 -7.37 -29.46
N ILE A 318 -57.58 -6.40 -28.93
CA ILE A 318 -56.69 -5.51 -29.65
C ILE A 318 -55.34 -5.52 -28.94
N ASP A 319 -54.29 -5.67 -29.73
CA ASP A 319 -52.89 -5.68 -29.34
C ASP A 319 -52.19 -4.61 -30.20
N CYS A 320 -51.90 -3.46 -29.58
CA CYS A 320 -51.30 -2.32 -30.28
C CYS A 320 -49.77 -2.41 -30.29
N THR A 321 -49.14 -1.78 -31.29
CA THR A 321 -47.67 -1.65 -31.30
C THR A 321 -47.16 -0.95 -30.05
N GLY A 322 -46.20 -1.60 -29.38
CA GLY A 322 -45.50 -1.07 -28.21
C GLY A 322 -46.28 -1.26 -26.92
N HIS A 323 -45.57 -1.16 -25.80
CA HIS A 323 -46.11 -1.27 -24.45
C HIS A 323 -45.97 0.07 -23.71
N GLY A 324 -46.40 0.14 -22.45
CA GLY A 324 -46.26 1.36 -21.65
C GLY A 324 -47.10 2.51 -22.20
N VAL A 325 -46.63 3.74 -22.02
CA VAL A 325 -47.40 4.96 -22.39
C VAL A 325 -47.72 5.04 -23.90
N PRO A 326 -46.78 4.75 -24.83
CA PRO A 326 -47.10 4.76 -26.28
C PRO A 326 -48.18 3.73 -26.66
N GLY A 327 -48.07 2.50 -26.14
CA GLY A 327 -49.07 1.46 -26.35
C GLY A 327 -50.45 1.88 -25.82
N ALA A 328 -50.48 2.49 -24.63
CA ALA A 328 -51.72 2.98 -24.03
C ALA A 328 -52.41 4.04 -24.90
N LEU A 329 -51.68 4.99 -25.48
CA LEU A 329 -52.24 5.98 -26.41
C LEU A 329 -52.85 5.31 -27.65
N MET A 330 -52.18 4.27 -28.17
CA MET A 330 -52.71 3.48 -29.28
C MET A 330 -53.99 2.75 -28.91
N THR A 331 -54.10 2.19 -27.70
CA THR A 331 -55.37 1.57 -27.24
C THR A 331 -56.53 2.57 -27.20
N MET A 332 -56.29 3.82 -26.78
CA MET A 332 -57.32 4.85 -26.76
C MET A 332 -57.79 5.21 -28.18
N LEU A 333 -56.84 5.33 -29.13
CA LEU A 333 -57.15 5.58 -30.54
C LEU A 333 -57.95 4.41 -31.14
N ALA A 334 -57.51 3.17 -30.90
CA ALA A 334 -58.16 1.97 -31.39
C ALA A 334 -59.58 1.82 -30.82
N MET A 335 -59.76 2.08 -29.51
CA MET A 335 -61.07 2.05 -28.85
C MET A 335 -62.00 3.14 -29.38
N SER A 336 -61.48 4.35 -29.63
CA SER A 336 -62.25 5.45 -30.24
C SER A 336 -62.70 5.10 -31.67
N ALA A 337 -61.80 4.54 -32.49
CA ALA A 337 -62.11 4.06 -33.83
C ALA A 337 -63.17 2.94 -33.81
N LEU A 338 -63.03 1.96 -32.90
CA LEU A 338 -63.98 0.88 -32.73
C LEU A 338 -65.37 1.40 -32.33
N ASN A 339 -65.44 2.26 -31.32
CA ASN A 339 -66.71 2.86 -30.88
C ASN A 339 -67.39 3.66 -32.00
N ARG A 340 -66.61 4.40 -32.81
CA ARG A 340 -67.14 5.11 -33.98
C ARG A 340 -67.75 4.15 -35.00
N ILE A 341 -67.06 3.05 -35.32
CA ILE A 341 -67.55 2.05 -36.29
C ILE A 341 -68.84 1.41 -35.81
N LEU A 342 -68.89 1.01 -34.53
CA LEU A 342 -70.06 0.35 -33.94
C LEU A 342 -71.26 1.29 -33.76
N SER A 343 -71.02 2.60 -33.57
CA SER A 343 -72.09 3.57 -33.33
C SER A 343 -72.69 4.18 -34.61
N ALA A 344 -71.90 4.32 -35.69
CA ALA A 344 -72.30 5.13 -36.83
C ALA A 344 -72.96 4.34 -37.98
N GLU A 345 -72.76 3.02 -38.06
CA GLU A 345 -72.95 2.31 -39.34
C GLU A 345 -73.61 0.93 -39.25
N ASP A 346 -74.17 0.52 -38.10
CA ASP A 346 -74.84 -0.79 -37.95
C ASP A 346 -73.99 -1.98 -38.46
N CYS A 347 -72.67 -1.82 -38.47
CA CYS A 347 -71.73 -2.75 -39.08
C CYS A 347 -71.31 -3.79 -38.04
N LEU A 348 -72.02 -4.92 -38.04
CA LEU A 348 -71.75 -6.07 -37.17
C LEU A 348 -71.05 -7.22 -37.92
N ASP A 349 -70.45 -6.94 -39.07
CA ASP A 349 -69.60 -7.89 -39.77
C ASP A 349 -68.15 -7.75 -39.26
N PRO A 350 -67.57 -8.78 -38.62
CA PRO A 350 -66.24 -8.65 -38.01
C PRO A 350 -65.13 -8.35 -39.02
N GLY A 351 -65.25 -8.84 -40.27
CA GLY A 351 -64.28 -8.52 -41.31
C GLY A 351 -64.31 -7.05 -41.69
N GLN A 352 -65.52 -6.49 -41.85
CA GLN A 352 -65.69 -5.06 -42.12
C GLN A 352 -65.29 -4.17 -40.94
N ILE A 353 -65.53 -4.58 -39.70
CA ILE A 353 -65.06 -3.86 -38.51
C ILE A 353 -63.54 -3.67 -38.59
N LEU A 354 -62.79 -4.75 -38.83
CA LEU A 354 -61.33 -4.69 -38.93
C LEU A 354 -60.84 -3.89 -40.13
N SER A 355 -61.50 -4.02 -41.30
CA SER A 355 -61.16 -3.23 -42.49
C SER A 355 -61.36 -1.73 -42.26
N ARG A 356 -62.43 -1.35 -41.56
CA ARG A 356 -62.68 0.07 -41.22
C ARG A 356 -61.74 0.58 -40.15
N MET A 357 -61.39 -0.24 -39.16
CA MET A 357 -60.34 0.09 -38.21
C MET A 357 -59.02 0.37 -38.93
N ASN A 358 -58.68 -0.42 -39.94
CA ASN A 358 -57.46 -0.23 -40.73
C ASN A 358 -57.45 1.13 -41.42
N VAL A 359 -58.54 1.53 -42.06
CA VAL A 359 -58.68 2.86 -42.69
C VAL A 359 -58.60 3.97 -41.65
N LEU A 360 -59.37 3.87 -40.55
CA LEU A 360 -59.44 4.92 -39.52
C LEU A 360 -58.10 5.12 -38.82
N VAL A 361 -57.46 4.06 -38.32
CA VAL A 361 -56.15 4.15 -37.65
C VAL A 361 -55.11 4.75 -38.59
N LYS A 362 -55.07 4.28 -39.84
CA LYS A 362 -54.12 4.76 -40.85
C LYS A 362 -54.34 6.23 -41.21
N THR A 363 -55.60 6.66 -41.30
CA THR A 363 -55.96 8.07 -41.55
C THR A 363 -55.60 8.95 -40.37
N THR A 364 -55.94 8.53 -39.14
CA THR A 364 -55.67 9.31 -37.92
C THR A 364 -54.18 9.52 -37.69
N LEU A 365 -53.36 8.49 -37.92
CA LEU A 365 -51.90 8.57 -37.80
C LEU A 365 -51.22 9.11 -39.08
N LYS A 366 -51.98 9.47 -40.11
CA LYS A 366 -51.47 9.97 -41.41
C LYS A 366 -50.45 9.00 -42.04
N GLN A 367 -50.73 7.71 -41.99
CA GLN A 367 -49.85 6.63 -42.44
C GLN A 367 -50.13 6.17 -43.88
N GLN A 368 -50.88 6.96 -44.65
CA GLN A 368 -51.16 6.71 -46.07
C GLN A 368 -49.97 7.07 -46.97
N SER A 369 -49.11 8.01 -46.56
CA SER A 369 -47.92 8.40 -47.31
C SER A 369 -46.66 7.68 -46.82
N LYS A 370 -45.65 7.54 -47.70
CA LYS A 370 -44.34 6.97 -47.35
C LYS A 370 -43.55 7.85 -46.37
N ASP A 371 -43.83 9.15 -46.37
CA ASP A 371 -43.16 10.15 -45.52
C ASP A 371 -43.80 10.28 -44.13
N SER A 372 -44.69 9.35 -43.74
CA SER A 372 -45.29 9.37 -42.42
C SER A 372 -44.24 9.17 -41.31
N ILE A 373 -44.40 9.94 -40.23
CA ILE A 373 -43.49 9.98 -39.08
C ILE A 373 -43.63 8.72 -38.21
N SER A 374 -44.83 8.11 -38.20
CA SER A 374 -45.15 6.91 -37.43
C SER A 374 -45.42 5.73 -38.37
N ASP A 375 -45.18 4.52 -37.85
CA ASP A 375 -45.56 3.26 -38.49
C ASP A 375 -46.16 2.32 -37.44
N ASP A 376 -47.00 2.90 -36.59
CA ASP A 376 -47.67 2.20 -35.50
C ASP A 376 -49.00 1.63 -35.99
N GLY A 377 -49.41 0.52 -35.41
CA GLY A 377 -50.66 -0.12 -35.77
C GLY A 377 -51.13 -1.06 -34.69
N LEU A 378 -51.90 -2.06 -35.09
CA LEU A 378 -52.42 -3.05 -34.16
C LEU A 378 -52.67 -4.40 -34.84
N GLU A 379 -52.65 -5.43 -34.02
CA GLU A 379 -53.24 -6.74 -34.29
C GLU A 379 -54.56 -6.82 -33.52
N ALA A 380 -55.55 -7.53 -34.09
CA ALA A 380 -56.85 -7.61 -33.44
C ALA A 380 -57.62 -8.85 -33.88
N CYS A 381 -58.58 -9.24 -33.07
CA CYS A 381 -59.63 -10.15 -33.48
C CYS A 381 -60.99 -9.60 -33.07
N ALA A 382 -61.96 -9.70 -33.98
CA ALA A 382 -63.34 -9.30 -33.76
C ALA A 382 -64.25 -10.52 -33.89
N CYS A 383 -65.12 -10.70 -32.91
CA CYS A 383 -66.13 -11.76 -32.88
C CYS A 383 -67.50 -11.13 -32.69
N VAL A 384 -68.51 -11.62 -33.40
CA VAL A 384 -69.90 -11.21 -33.25
C VAL A 384 -70.74 -12.44 -33.01
N TYR A 385 -71.32 -12.52 -31.81
CA TYR A 385 -72.14 -13.63 -31.36
C TYR A 385 -73.63 -13.27 -31.44
N ASP A 386 -74.39 -14.09 -32.15
CA ASP A 386 -75.85 -14.03 -32.18
C ASP A 386 -76.41 -15.15 -31.30
N GLY A 387 -76.90 -14.78 -30.11
CA GLY A 387 -77.47 -15.73 -29.16
C GLY A 387 -78.78 -16.38 -29.61
N LYS A 388 -79.53 -15.74 -30.52
CA LYS A 388 -80.78 -16.31 -31.06
C LYS A 388 -80.48 -17.37 -32.12
N ALA A 389 -79.57 -17.05 -33.03
CA ALA A 389 -79.10 -17.99 -34.07
C ALA A 389 -78.11 -19.02 -33.53
N ARG A 390 -77.56 -18.81 -32.33
CA ARG A 390 -76.42 -19.53 -31.75
C ARG A 390 -75.26 -19.61 -32.75
N SER A 391 -74.90 -18.49 -33.36
CA SER A 391 -73.82 -18.41 -34.33
C SER A 391 -72.76 -17.40 -33.89
N LEU A 392 -71.52 -17.66 -34.29
CA LEU A 392 -70.36 -16.81 -34.05
C LEU A 392 -69.70 -16.49 -35.39
N SER A 393 -69.69 -15.22 -35.74
CA SER A 393 -68.87 -14.69 -36.82
C SER A 393 -67.53 -14.21 -36.25
N PHE A 394 -66.44 -14.50 -36.94
CA PHE A 394 -65.07 -14.18 -36.52
C PHE A 394 -64.25 -13.62 -37.68
N ALA A 395 -63.44 -12.60 -37.41
CA ALA A 395 -62.34 -12.18 -38.29
C ALA A 395 -61.15 -11.74 -37.44
N SER A 396 -59.93 -11.83 -37.98
CA SER A 396 -58.74 -11.41 -37.26
C SER A 396 -57.62 -10.93 -38.16
N ALA A 397 -56.93 -9.90 -37.68
CA ALA A 397 -55.64 -9.42 -38.14
C ALA A 397 -54.55 -10.05 -37.27
N ARG A 398 -53.86 -11.07 -37.80
CA ARG A 398 -52.68 -11.78 -37.27
C ARG A 398 -52.85 -12.60 -35.99
N LEU A 399 -53.69 -12.18 -35.07
CA LEU A 399 -54.05 -12.96 -33.90
C LEU A 399 -54.73 -14.29 -34.29
N SER A 400 -54.82 -15.22 -33.33
CA SER A 400 -55.52 -16.49 -33.51
C SER A 400 -56.59 -16.65 -32.46
N ALA A 401 -57.76 -17.12 -32.86
CA ALA A 401 -58.79 -17.59 -31.95
C ALA A 401 -58.69 -19.10 -31.73
N PHE A 402 -59.04 -19.53 -30.53
CA PHE A 402 -59.11 -20.94 -30.15
C PHE A 402 -60.55 -21.27 -29.78
N LEU A 403 -61.23 -22.00 -30.64
CA LEU A 403 -62.61 -22.45 -30.43
C LEU A 403 -62.60 -23.90 -29.94
N VAL A 404 -63.38 -24.19 -28.91
CA VAL A 404 -63.71 -25.57 -28.53
C VAL A 404 -65.14 -25.82 -28.98
N LEU A 405 -65.28 -26.58 -30.06
CA LEU A 405 -66.57 -26.91 -30.67
C LEU A 405 -66.86 -28.39 -30.46
N SER A 406 -67.93 -28.73 -29.74
CA SER A 406 -68.29 -30.12 -29.43
C SER A 406 -67.11 -30.93 -28.85
N GLY A 407 -66.32 -30.32 -27.96
CA GLY A 407 -65.14 -30.92 -27.33
C GLY A 407 -63.87 -31.00 -28.19
N LYS A 408 -63.90 -30.47 -29.43
CA LYS A 408 -62.72 -30.41 -30.31
C LYS A 408 -62.14 -29.00 -30.34
N LEU A 409 -60.85 -28.89 -30.03
CA LEU A 409 -60.11 -27.64 -30.12
C LEU A 409 -59.74 -27.33 -31.57
N LEU A 410 -60.21 -26.20 -32.09
CA LEU A 410 -59.93 -25.63 -33.40
C LEU A 410 -59.19 -24.30 -33.22
N ARG A 411 -58.03 -24.16 -33.88
CA ARG A 411 -57.33 -22.88 -34.01
C ARG A 411 -57.76 -22.21 -35.31
N VAL A 412 -58.39 -21.04 -35.21
CA VAL A 412 -58.73 -20.18 -36.33
C VAL A 412 -57.63 -19.12 -36.45
N LYS A 413 -56.90 -19.15 -37.57
CA LYS A 413 -55.82 -18.19 -37.82
C LYS A 413 -56.39 -16.93 -38.47
N GLY A 414 -55.99 -15.76 -37.99
CA GLY A 414 -56.25 -14.51 -38.68
C GLY A 414 -55.44 -14.36 -39.97
N ASP A 415 -55.82 -13.36 -40.75
CA ASP A 415 -55.06 -12.95 -41.93
C ASP A 415 -53.67 -12.45 -41.52
N ARG A 416 -52.68 -12.59 -42.42
CA ARG A 416 -51.30 -12.16 -42.14
C ARG A 416 -51.11 -10.63 -42.23
N THR A 417 -52.18 -9.87 -42.38
CA THR A 417 -52.18 -8.42 -42.52
C THR A 417 -52.50 -7.78 -41.17
N SER A 418 -51.67 -6.82 -40.74
CA SER A 418 -51.94 -5.99 -39.56
C SER A 418 -52.84 -4.80 -39.90
N ILE A 419 -53.34 -4.11 -38.88
CA ILE A 419 -54.23 -2.94 -39.01
C ILE A 419 -53.41 -1.66 -38.81
N GLY A 420 -53.68 -0.62 -39.62
CA GLY A 420 -53.16 0.74 -39.42
C GLY A 420 -51.79 1.03 -40.03
N TYR A 421 -50.85 0.06 -40.00
CA TYR A 421 -49.47 0.22 -40.47
C TYR A 421 -49.34 0.77 -41.90
N ARG A 422 -48.22 1.45 -42.23
CA ARG A 422 -47.97 1.97 -43.59
C ARG A 422 -48.04 0.88 -44.66
N ARG A 423 -47.52 -0.31 -44.34
CA ARG A 423 -47.49 -1.48 -45.23
C ARG A 423 -48.84 -2.21 -45.39
N SER A 424 -49.81 -2.00 -44.50
CA SER A 424 -51.12 -2.64 -44.66
C SER A 424 -51.83 -2.05 -45.88
N LYS A 425 -52.49 -2.88 -46.70
CA LYS A 425 -53.31 -2.33 -47.79
C LYS A 425 -54.54 -1.67 -47.17
N GLU A 426 -54.86 -0.45 -47.60
CA GLU A 426 -55.96 0.33 -47.02
C GLU A 426 -57.33 -0.33 -47.27
N ASP A 427 -57.52 -0.86 -48.47
CA ASP A 427 -58.70 -1.58 -48.94
C ASP A 427 -58.70 -3.09 -48.61
N PHE A 428 -57.84 -3.53 -47.68
CA PHE A 428 -57.78 -4.95 -47.30
C PHE A 428 -59.09 -5.41 -46.65
N VAL A 429 -59.70 -6.44 -47.21
CA VAL A 429 -60.91 -7.09 -46.66
C VAL A 429 -60.48 -8.29 -45.82
N PHE A 430 -60.75 -8.24 -44.52
CA PHE A 430 -60.42 -9.35 -43.62
C PHE A 430 -61.36 -10.53 -43.81
N THR A 431 -60.80 -11.73 -43.81
CA THR A 431 -61.52 -12.99 -44.00
C THR A 431 -62.45 -13.24 -42.82
N LYS A 432 -63.74 -13.37 -43.12
CA LYS A 432 -64.76 -13.75 -42.15
C LYS A 432 -64.94 -15.27 -42.12
N HIS A 433 -65.09 -15.80 -40.91
CA HIS A 433 -65.43 -17.17 -40.63
C HIS A 433 -66.70 -17.24 -39.79
N ASP A 434 -67.63 -18.13 -40.15
CA ASP A 434 -68.87 -18.34 -39.42
C ASP A 434 -68.93 -19.74 -38.82
N TYR A 435 -69.37 -19.83 -37.56
CA TYR A 435 -69.48 -21.06 -36.81
C TYR A 435 -70.84 -21.17 -36.13
N ASN A 436 -71.45 -22.35 -36.18
CA ASN A 436 -72.63 -22.67 -35.38
C ASN A 436 -72.18 -23.19 -34.01
N LEU A 437 -72.76 -22.67 -32.94
CA LEU A 437 -72.39 -22.96 -31.58
C LEU A 437 -73.44 -23.83 -30.88
N SER A 438 -72.95 -24.83 -30.16
CA SER A 438 -73.71 -25.64 -29.22
C SER A 438 -73.49 -25.15 -27.80
N LYS A 439 -74.42 -25.50 -26.90
CA LYS A 439 -74.27 -25.17 -25.47
C LYS A 439 -72.99 -25.80 -24.92
N GLY A 440 -72.16 -24.99 -24.28
CA GLY A 440 -70.89 -25.44 -23.70
C GLY A 440 -69.68 -25.27 -24.62
N ASP A 441 -69.88 -24.82 -25.86
CA ASP A 441 -68.80 -24.39 -26.74
C ASP A 441 -68.11 -23.15 -26.18
N ARG A 442 -66.82 -23.00 -26.47
CA ARG A 442 -65.94 -22.01 -25.82
C ARG A 442 -65.09 -21.29 -26.84
N LEU A 443 -64.82 -20.01 -26.56
CA LEU A 443 -63.85 -19.19 -27.30
C LEU A 443 -62.75 -18.73 -26.34
N TYR A 444 -61.50 -18.89 -26.75
CA TYR A 444 -60.35 -18.28 -26.10
C TYR A 444 -59.57 -17.40 -27.08
N LEU A 445 -59.22 -16.20 -26.62
CA LEU A 445 -58.41 -15.22 -27.35
C LEU A 445 -57.18 -14.89 -26.51
N PHE A 446 -56.03 -14.76 -27.18
CA PHE A 446 -54.74 -14.47 -26.55
C PHE A 446 -54.00 -13.42 -27.38
N THR A 447 -53.38 -12.45 -26.72
CA THR A 447 -52.32 -11.61 -27.31
C THR A 447 -50.99 -12.37 -27.29
N ASP A 448 -50.00 -11.85 -28.01
CA ASP A 448 -48.73 -12.56 -28.21
C ASP A 448 -47.92 -12.73 -26.93
N GLY A 449 -47.99 -11.78 -26.00
CA GLY A 449 -47.29 -11.81 -24.72
C GLY A 449 -47.52 -13.11 -23.94
N PHE A 450 -48.67 -13.75 -24.06
CA PHE A 450 -48.91 -15.04 -23.38
C PHE A 450 -48.04 -16.17 -23.95
N PHE A 451 -48.02 -16.33 -25.27
CA PHE A 451 -47.34 -17.47 -25.91
C PHE A 451 -45.88 -17.18 -26.27
N GLU A 452 -45.46 -15.92 -26.33
CA GLU A 452 -44.08 -15.51 -26.52
C GLU A 452 -43.28 -15.47 -25.21
N GLN A 453 -43.96 -15.41 -24.06
CA GLN A 453 -43.32 -15.43 -22.74
C GLN A 453 -42.31 -16.57 -22.61
N MET A 454 -41.07 -16.21 -22.28
CA MET A 454 -39.96 -17.13 -22.05
C MET A 454 -40.05 -17.79 -20.67
N ALA A 455 -39.66 -19.08 -20.60
CA ALA A 455 -39.56 -19.79 -19.33
C ALA A 455 -38.40 -19.28 -18.46
N ALA A 456 -38.55 -19.40 -17.14
CA ALA A 456 -37.47 -19.08 -16.19
C ALA A 456 -36.25 -19.99 -16.36
N ASP A 457 -36.46 -21.30 -16.46
CA ASP A 457 -35.43 -22.34 -16.48
C ASP A 457 -34.83 -22.59 -17.87
N LYS A 458 -35.53 -22.14 -18.93
CA LYS A 458 -35.21 -22.44 -20.33
C LYS A 458 -35.47 -21.22 -21.18
N ASN A 459 -34.53 -20.87 -22.07
CA ASN A 459 -34.74 -19.80 -23.04
C ASN A 459 -35.65 -20.25 -24.20
N LYS A 460 -36.87 -20.68 -23.88
CA LYS A 460 -37.88 -21.15 -24.84
C LYS A 460 -39.22 -20.44 -24.55
N PRO A 461 -39.89 -19.92 -25.59
CA PRO A 461 -41.21 -19.34 -25.43
C PRO A 461 -42.23 -20.43 -25.04
N PHE A 462 -43.32 -20.02 -24.40
CA PHE A 462 -44.42 -20.92 -24.04
C PHE A 462 -44.94 -21.66 -25.27
N GLY A 463 -45.22 -20.92 -26.33
CA GLY A 463 -45.48 -21.39 -27.68
C GLY A 463 -46.82 -22.09 -27.86
N PHE A 464 -47.24 -22.18 -29.13
CA PHE A 464 -48.55 -22.72 -29.50
C PHE A 464 -48.80 -24.17 -29.08
N LYS A 465 -47.77 -25.02 -29.06
CA LYS A 465 -47.94 -26.44 -28.67
C LYS A 465 -48.36 -26.58 -27.19
N ARG A 466 -47.77 -25.79 -26.30
CA ARG A 466 -48.15 -25.79 -24.87
C ARG A 466 -49.50 -25.13 -24.66
N LEU A 467 -49.79 -24.07 -25.41
CA LEU A 467 -51.10 -23.42 -25.40
C LEU A 467 -52.22 -24.39 -25.77
N GLN A 468 -52.07 -25.13 -26.87
CA GLN A 468 -53.05 -26.16 -27.26
C GLN A 468 -53.18 -27.27 -26.21
N LYS A 469 -52.06 -27.72 -25.63
CA LYS A 469 -52.09 -28.70 -24.54
C LYS A 469 -52.86 -28.17 -23.33
N MET A 470 -52.54 -26.97 -22.86
CA MET A 470 -53.21 -26.31 -21.75
C MET A 470 -54.72 -26.19 -22.01
N LEU A 471 -55.13 -25.69 -23.18
CA LEU A 471 -56.55 -25.57 -23.51
C LEU A 471 -57.29 -26.93 -23.54
N ASN A 472 -56.61 -28.00 -23.98
CA ASN A 472 -57.17 -29.35 -23.90
C ASN A 472 -57.29 -29.85 -22.45
N ASP A 473 -56.26 -29.61 -21.63
CA ASP A 473 -56.26 -29.98 -20.21
C ASP A 473 -57.32 -29.22 -19.40
N LEU A 474 -57.74 -28.03 -19.86
CA LEU A 474 -58.83 -27.24 -19.26
C LEU A 474 -60.23 -27.77 -19.61
N GLN A 475 -60.40 -28.49 -20.72
CA GLN A 475 -61.73 -28.93 -21.17
C GLN A 475 -62.58 -29.64 -20.11
N PRO A 476 -62.05 -30.62 -19.33
CA PRO A 476 -62.83 -31.34 -18.31
C PRO A 476 -63.16 -30.50 -17.07
N LEU A 477 -62.50 -29.35 -16.86
CA LEU A 477 -62.72 -28.51 -15.68
C LEU A 477 -63.94 -27.59 -15.86
N PRO A 478 -64.63 -27.22 -14.77
CA PRO A 478 -65.63 -26.16 -14.78
C PRO A 478 -65.06 -24.85 -15.33
N PHE A 479 -65.81 -24.15 -16.18
CA PHE A 479 -65.32 -22.94 -16.86
C PHE A 479 -64.83 -21.84 -15.90
N LYS A 480 -65.46 -21.71 -14.72
CA LYS A 480 -65.04 -20.77 -13.67
C LYS A 480 -63.60 -21.01 -13.17
N GLU A 481 -63.09 -22.24 -13.24
CA GLU A 481 -61.73 -22.56 -12.83
C GLU A 481 -60.70 -22.18 -13.90
N HIS A 482 -61.11 -22.00 -15.16
CA HIS A 482 -60.20 -21.81 -16.29
C HIS A 482 -59.33 -20.57 -16.12
N LYS A 483 -59.92 -19.44 -15.67
CA LYS A 483 -59.17 -18.21 -15.40
C LYS A 483 -57.99 -18.48 -14.45
N SER A 484 -58.26 -19.15 -13.33
CA SER A 484 -57.25 -19.43 -12.30
C SER A 484 -56.17 -20.39 -12.81
N GLN A 485 -56.54 -21.41 -13.60
CA GLN A 485 -55.61 -22.38 -14.15
C GLN A 485 -54.73 -21.78 -15.25
N ILE A 486 -55.27 -20.90 -16.10
CA ILE A 486 -54.51 -20.17 -17.12
C ILE A 486 -53.52 -19.22 -16.44
N ALA A 487 -53.99 -18.42 -15.47
CA ALA A 487 -53.13 -17.48 -14.73
C ALA A 487 -52.00 -18.21 -13.99
N LYS A 488 -52.32 -19.34 -13.35
CA LYS A 488 -51.32 -20.18 -12.69
C LYS A 488 -50.32 -20.76 -13.67
N THR A 489 -50.79 -21.32 -14.79
CA THR A 489 -49.91 -21.90 -15.82
C THR A 489 -48.95 -20.85 -16.39
N TYR A 490 -49.43 -19.63 -16.62
CA TYR A 490 -48.59 -18.50 -17.05
C TYR A 490 -47.54 -18.12 -15.99
N SER A 491 -47.95 -17.93 -14.74
CA SER A 491 -47.04 -17.59 -13.64
C SER A 491 -45.98 -18.68 -13.40
N ASP A 492 -46.39 -19.95 -13.41
CA ASP A 492 -45.50 -21.09 -13.20
C ASP A 492 -44.46 -21.19 -14.33
N TYR A 493 -44.86 -20.90 -15.58
CA TYR A 493 -43.95 -20.89 -16.72
C TYR A 493 -42.98 -19.70 -16.69
N ARG A 494 -43.50 -18.49 -16.42
CA ARG A 494 -42.70 -17.26 -16.30
C ARG A 494 -41.69 -17.34 -15.17
N GLY A 495 -42.07 -17.94 -14.04
CA GLY A 495 -41.25 -18.02 -12.83
C GLY A 495 -40.82 -16.64 -12.34
N ALA A 496 -39.52 -16.47 -12.06
CA ALA A 496 -38.94 -15.22 -11.58
C ALA A 496 -38.63 -14.19 -12.68
N ARG A 497 -38.91 -14.49 -13.96
CA ARG A 497 -38.71 -13.51 -15.03
C ARG A 497 -39.81 -12.46 -15.01
N GLU A 498 -39.48 -11.27 -15.50
CA GLU A 498 -40.47 -10.23 -15.80
C GLU A 498 -41.32 -10.62 -17.02
N SER A 499 -42.49 -9.99 -17.14
CA SER A 499 -43.32 -10.11 -18.34
C SER A 499 -42.60 -9.45 -19.51
N GLN A 500 -42.51 -10.13 -20.65
CA GLN A 500 -41.81 -9.56 -21.82
C GLN A 500 -42.68 -8.60 -22.60
N ASP A 501 -43.99 -8.83 -22.56
CA ASP A 501 -45.00 -8.01 -23.20
C ASP A 501 -46.28 -7.92 -22.36
N ASP A 502 -47.23 -7.12 -22.83
CA ASP A 502 -48.60 -7.08 -22.33
C ASP A 502 -49.29 -8.44 -22.55
N VAL A 503 -50.10 -8.86 -21.57
CA VAL A 503 -50.77 -10.16 -21.63
C VAL A 503 -52.26 -10.00 -21.42
N THR A 504 -53.01 -10.36 -22.47
CA THR A 504 -54.46 -10.39 -22.42
C THR A 504 -55.00 -11.74 -22.87
N VAL A 505 -55.85 -12.31 -22.04
CA VAL A 505 -56.58 -13.55 -22.29
C VAL A 505 -58.05 -13.33 -22.06
N LEU A 506 -58.86 -13.64 -23.07
CA LEU A 506 -60.31 -13.67 -22.97
C LEU A 506 -60.79 -15.10 -23.07
N GLY A 507 -61.68 -15.51 -22.18
CA GLY A 507 -62.41 -16.77 -22.29
C GLY A 507 -63.91 -16.52 -22.25
N VAL A 508 -64.64 -17.09 -23.19
CA VAL A 508 -66.10 -16.99 -23.31
C VAL A 508 -66.73 -18.37 -23.39
N LEU A 509 -67.82 -18.57 -22.65
CA LEU A 509 -68.70 -19.74 -22.70
C LEU A 509 -70.04 -19.37 -23.34
N PHE A 510 -70.52 -20.19 -24.28
CA PHE A 510 -71.78 -19.98 -25.03
C PHE A 510 -72.89 -20.99 -24.73
#